data_AF-A0A662GM71-F1
#
_entry.id   AF-A0A662GM71-F1
#
_cell.length_a   1.000
_cell.length_b   1.000
_cell.length_c   1.000
_cell.angle_alpha   90.00
_cell.angle_beta   90.00
_cell.angle_gamma   90.00
#
_symmetry.space_group_name_H-M   'P 1'
#
loop_
_entity.id
_entity.type
_entity.pdbx_description
1 polymer ?
#
loop_
_entity_poly.entity_id
_entity_poly.type
_entity_poly.pdbx_seq_one_letter_code
_entity_poly.pdbx_strand_id
1 'polypeptide(L)'
;ELVGTSRHITQGYPDLIRLEWGEGRSWAEGESLLVGGDPYEVRFLVDWGGARVRCAGVAADGADAEWREEGRLLVVTLRSDESAKVRWRVHFERA
;
A
#
# COMPACT_ATOMS: atom_id res chain seq x y z
N GLU A 1 5.01 10.39 -9.96
CA GLU A 1 6.35 10.93 -9.72
C GLU A 1 7.39 9.86 -10.07
N LEU A 2 8.65 10.19 -10.40
CA LEU A 2 9.66 9.19 -10.80
C LEU A 2 10.12 8.36 -9.58
N VAL A 3 9.65 7.12 -9.51
CA VAL A 3 9.97 6.12 -8.47
C VAL A 3 11.14 5.23 -8.93
N GLY A 4 12.20 5.74 -9.58
CA GLY A 4 13.19 4.87 -10.25
C GLY A 4 14.48 5.48 -10.82
N THR A 5 15.59 4.71 -10.84
CA THR A 5 16.83 5.00 -11.61
C THR A 5 17.22 3.86 -12.57
N SER A 6 18.24 4.05 -13.42
CA SER A 6 18.59 3.20 -14.57
C SER A 6 19.03 1.75 -14.30
N ARG A 7 19.04 1.29 -13.03
CA ARG A 7 19.27 -0.11 -12.67
C ARG A 7 18.25 -0.68 -11.67
N HIS A 8 17.00 -0.23 -11.73
CA HIS A 8 15.80 -0.66 -10.97
C HIS A 8 15.44 0.21 -9.76
N ILE A 9 14.14 0.50 -9.67
CA ILE A 9 13.39 0.55 -8.41
C ILE A 9 12.08 -0.19 -8.69
N THR A 10 11.96 -1.38 -8.13
CA THR A 10 10.81 -2.28 -8.31
C THR A 10 10.47 -2.86 -6.94
N GLN A 11 10.13 -2.02 -5.97
CA GLN A 11 9.68 -2.53 -4.67
C GLN A 11 8.34 -3.24 -4.86
N GLY A 12 8.38 -4.57 -5.01
CA GLY A 12 7.23 -5.46 -4.98
C GLY A 12 6.41 -5.58 -6.26
N TYR A 13 6.86 -5.15 -7.44
CA TYR A 13 6.07 -5.35 -8.68
C TYR A 13 5.77 -6.82 -9.01
N PRO A 14 6.65 -7.81 -8.76
CA PRO A 14 6.30 -9.23 -8.95
C PRO A 14 5.18 -9.68 -8.00
N ASP A 15 5.15 -9.12 -6.79
CA ASP A 15 4.26 -9.55 -5.73
C ASP A 15 2.95 -8.76 -5.72
N LEU A 16 2.95 -7.50 -6.17
CA LEU A 16 1.76 -6.68 -6.39
C LEU A 16 1.12 -7.04 -7.72
N ILE A 17 0.21 -8.00 -7.67
CA ILE A 17 -0.49 -8.58 -8.83
C ILE A 17 -1.45 -7.58 -9.47
N ARG A 18 -2.07 -6.72 -8.67
CA ARG A 18 -3.08 -5.75 -9.12
C ARG A 18 -3.02 -4.48 -8.29
N LEU A 19 -3.27 -3.34 -8.92
CA LEU A 19 -3.52 -2.08 -8.23
C LEU A 19 -4.59 -1.28 -8.99
N GLU A 20 -5.67 -0.92 -8.30
CA GLU A 20 -6.76 -0.11 -8.81
C GLU A 20 -7.02 1.08 -7.89
N TRP A 21 -7.37 2.21 -8.50
CA TRP A 21 -7.73 3.43 -7.78
C TRP A 21 -9.20 3.73 -7.98
N GLY A 22 -9.88 4.05 -6.88
CA GLY A 22 -11.25 4.53 -6.90
C GLY A 22 -11.38 5.93 -7.50
N GLU A 23 -12.62 6.30 -7.83
CA GLU A 23 -12.95 7.64 -8.28
C GLU A 23 -12.47 8.70 -7.28
N GLY A 24 -11.88 9.77 -7.81
CA GLY A 24 -11.28 10.83 -7.00
C GLY A 24 -10.09 10.39 -6.14
N ARG A 25 -9.55 9.18 -6.35
CA ARG A 25 -8.50 8.54 -5.54
C ARG A 25 -8.87 8.42 -4.06
N SER A 26 -10.16 8.23 -3.78
CA SER A 26 -10.70 8.01 -2.43
C SER A 26 -10.33 6.66 -1.82
N TRP A 27 -9.89 5.70 -2.64
CA TRP A 27 -9.33 4.43 -2.19
C TRP A 27 -8.33 3.87 -3.20
N ALA A 28 -7.42 3.03 -2.72
CA ALA A 28 -6.56 2.16 -3.53
C ALA A 28 -6.78 0.71 -3.11
N GLU A 29 -6.99 -0.16 -4.07
CA GLU A 29 -7.11 -1.59 -3.84
C GLU A 29 -5.99 -2.33 -4.55
N GLY A 30 -5.32 -3.23 -3.84
CA GLY A 30 -4.32 -4.09 -4.44
C GLY A 30 -4.51 -5.56 -4.09
N GLU A 31 -3.78 -6.39 -4.82
CA GLU A 31 -3.62 -7.81 -4.54
C GLU A 31 -2.12 -8.10 -4.48
N SER A 32 -1.66 -8.71 -3.39
CA SER A 32 -0.24 -8.98 -3.14
C SER A 32 0.02 -10.45 -2.78
N LEU A 33 1.15 -11.01 -3.20
CA LEU A 33 1.68 -12.27 -2.66
C LEU A 33 2.50 -11.97 -1.39
N LEU A 34 2.04 -12.50 -0.26
CA LEU A 34 2.75 -12.44 1.02
C LEU A 34 3.55 -13.72 1.23
N VAL A 35 4.65 -13.58 1.97
CA VAL A 35 5.43 -14.70 2.51
C VAL A 35 5.11 -14.85 3.99
N GLY A 36 4.75 -16.06 4.40
CA GLY A 36 4.38 -16.35 5.79
C GLY A 36 5.48 -15.97 6.78
N GLY A 37 5.11 -15.22 7.82
CA GLY A 37 6.04 -14.74 8.84
C GLY A 37 6.90 -13.54 8.45
N ASP A 38 6.77 -13.01 7.21
CA ASP A 38 7.50 -11.85 6.73
C ASP A 38 6.56 -10.64 6.52
N PRO A 39 6.72 -9.54 7.29
CA PRO A 39 5.88 -8.35 7.12
C PRO A 39 6.02 -7.72 5.74
N TYR A 40 4.91 -7.54 5.04
CA TYR A 40 4.87 -6.92 3.72
C TYR A 40 4.41 -5.47 3.83
N GLU A 41 5.21 -4.52 3.31
CA GLU A 41 4.91 -3.10 3.42
C GLU A 41 4.56 -2.45 2.08
N VAL A 42 3.36 -1.89 2.00
CA VAL A 42 2.92 -1.03 0.89
C VAL A 42 3.07 0.42 1.30
N ARG A 43 3.77 1.21 0.47
CA ARG A 43 4.04 2.62 0.75
C ARG A 43 3.32 3.53 -0.24
N PHE A 44 2.59 4.51 0.27
CA PHE A 44 1.92 5.53 -0.52
C PHE A 44 2.51 6.90 -0.20
N LEU A 45 2.80 7.69 -1.24
CA LEU A 45 3.08 9.11 -1.07
C LEU A 45 1.74 9.84 -0.88
N VAL A 46 1.54 10.43 0.31
CA VAL A 46 0.26 11.04 0.73
C VAL A 46 0.35 12.56 0.94
N ASP A 47 1.54 13.13 0.86
CA ASP A 47 1.77 14.58 0.89
C ASP A 47 2.72 14.95 -0.26
N TRP A 48 2.18 15.65 -1.26
CA TRP A 48 2.94 16.07 -2.44
C TRP A 48 2.39 17.36 -3.05
N GLY A 49 3.27 18.31 -3.35
CA GLY A 49 2.92 19.52 -4.11
C GLY A 49 1.84 20.40 -3.46
N GLY A 50 1.74 20.39 -2.13
CA GLY A 50 0.73 21.16 -1.38
C GLY A 50 -0.63 20.46 -1.25
N ALA A 51 -0.80 19.27 -1.82
CA ALA A 51 -1.96 18.41 -1.60
C ALA A 51 -1.61 17.32 -0.59
N ARG A 52 -2.41 17.20 0.48
CA ARG A 52 -2.27 16.17 1.50
C ARG A 52 -3.55 15.35 1.61
N VAL A 53 -3.38 14.03 1.71
CA VAL A 53 -4.44 13.08 2.06
C VAL A 53 -4.02 12.31 3.30
N ARG A 54 -4.99 11.82 4.07
CA ARG A 54 -4.77 10.95 5.24
C ARG A 54 -5.35 9.57 4.99
N CYS A 55 -4.83 8.59 5.71
CA CYS A 55 -5.42 7.25 5.72
C CYS A 55 -6.66 7.25 6.64
N ALA A 56 -7.83 6.98 6.05
CA ALA A 56 -9.08 6.80 6.80
C ALA A 56 -9.25 5.35 7.30
N GLY A 57 -8.54 4.39 6.71
CA GLY A 57 -8.54 3.00 7.15
C GLY A 57 -7.92 2.05 6.13
N VAL A 58 -7.53 0.87 6.61
CA VAL A 58 -7.03 -0.23 5.78
C VAL A 58 -7.82 -1.48 6.10
N ALA A 59 -8.20 -2.23 5.07
CA ALA A 59 -8.76 -3.57 5.18
C ALA A 59 -7.91 -4.55 4.36
N ALA A 60 -7.76 -5.78 4.86
CA ALA A 60 -7.13 -6.87 4.13
C ALA A 60 -7.90 -8.17 4.36
N ASP A 61 -8.05 -8.95 3.30
CA ASP A 61 -8.66 -10.27 3.32
C ASP A 61 -7.55 -11.33 3.35
N GLY A 62 -7.45 -12.07 4.45
CA GLY A 62 -6.45 -13.13 4.63
C GLY A 62 -5.10 -12.66 5.18
N ALA A 63 -5.04 -11.45 5.75
CA ALA A 63 -3.89 -10.94 6.49
C ALA A 63 -4.34 -9.90 7.52
N ASP A 64 -3.55 -9.73 8.57
CA ASP A 64 -3.67 -8.58 9.46
C ASP A 64 -3.10 -7.33 8.77
N ALA A 65 -3.76 -6.20 8.95
CA ALA A 65 -3.35 -4.92 8.36
C ALA A 65 -3.21 -3.83 9.43
N GLU A 66 -2.04 -3.19 9.43
CA GLU A 66 -1.76 -2.01 10.25
C GLU A 66 -1.25 -0.89 9.35
N TRP A 67 -1.38 0.36 9.78
CA TRP A 67 -0.81 1.48 9.04
C TRP A 67 -0.32 2.59 9.95
N ARG A 68 0.62 3.38 9.41
CA ARG A 68 1.18 4.56 10.07
C ARG A 68 1.58 5.61 9.05
N GLU A 69 1.46 6.87 9.43
CA GLU A 69 1.99 7.99 8.65
C GLU A 69 3.43 8.29 9.08
N GLU A 70 4.36 8.26 8.12
CA GLU A 70 5.77 8.60 8.29
C GLU A 70 6.13 9.80 7.40
N GLY A 71 5.99 11.01 7.96
CA GLY A 71 6.25 12.25 7.23
C GLY A 71 5.28 12.41 6.06
N ARG A 72 5.77 12.21 4.83
CA ARG A 72 4.96 12.31 3.59
C ARG A 72 4.46 10.95 3.08
N LEU A 73 4.82 9.87 3.75
CA LEU A 73 4.46 8.51 3.37
C LEU A 73 3.39 7.96 4.31
N LEU A 74 2.46 7.22 3.75
CA LEU A 74 1.66 6.23 4.47
C LEU A 74 2.34 4.87 4.27
N VAL A 75 2.62 4.18 5.36
CA VAL A 75 3.12 2.81 5.35
C VAL A 75 2.01 1.89 5.85
N VAL A 76 1.60 0.96 4.99
CA VAL A 76 0.65 -0.11 5.31
C VAL A 76 1.44 -1.40 5.46
N THR A 77 1.35 -2.03 6.62
CA THR A 77 2.01 -3.31 6.91
C THR A 77 0.97 -4.41 6.93
N LEU A 78 1.15 -5.42 6.06
CA LEU A 78 0.34 -6.63 6.00
C LEU A 78 1.12 -7.79 6.62
N ARG A 79 0.47 -8.59 7.47
CA ARG A 79 1.07 -9.78 8.10
C ARG A 79 0.19 -10.99 7.90
N SER A 80 0.82 -12.09 7.52
CA SER A 80 0.18 -13.40 7.39
C SER A 80 1.12 -14.45 7.96
N ASP A 81 0.58 -15.44 8.66
CA ASP A 81 1.35 -16.60 9.14
C ASP A 81 1.71 -17.55 7.99
N GLU A 82 0.93 -17.55 6.92
CA GLU A 82 1.13 -18.39 5.73
C GLU A 82 1.43 -17.55 4.49
N SER A 83 2.18 -18.13 3.55
CA SER A 83 2.36 -17.50 2.24
C SER A 83 1.06 -17.55 1.45
N ALA A 84 0.49 -16.40 1.14
CA ALA A 84 -0.86 -16.30 0.60
C ALA A 84 -1.00 -15.13 -0.36
N LYS A 85 -2.00 -15.23 -1.23
CA LYS A 85 -2.46 -14.12 -2.05
C LYS A 85 -3.48 -13.32 -1.25
N VAL A 86 -3.18 -12.06 -0.99
CA VAL A 86 -3.94 -11.19 -0.10
C VAL A 86 -4.48 -10.01 -0.87
N ARG A 87 -5.78 -9.79 -0.77
CA ARG A 87 -6.42 -8.58 -1.28
C ARG A 87 -6.46 -7.55 -0.17
N TRP A 88 -6.10 -6.32 -0.49
CA TRP A 88 -6.09 -5.23 0.48
C TRP A 88 -6.66 -3.95 -0.13
N ARG A 89 -7.22 -3.09 0.72
CA ARG A 89 -7.75 -1.79 0.33
C ARG A 89 -7.39 -0.73 1.36
N VAL A 90 -6.90 0.39 0.87
CA VAL A 90 -6.62 1.60 1.64
C VAL A 90 -7.66 2.65 1.28
N HIS A 91 -8.27 3.26 2.27
CA HIS A 91 -9.20 4.38 2.11
C HIS A 91 -8.50 5.68 2.48
N PHE A 92 -8.71 6.71 1.66
CA PHE A 92 -8.11 8.03 1.84
C PHE A 92 -9.18 9.09 2.06
N GLU A 93 -8.86 10.06 2.91
CA GLU A 93 -9.65 11.27 3.09
C GLU A 93 -8.79 12.52 2.87
N ARG A 94 -9.42 13.63 2.52
CA ARG A 94 -8.71 14.91 2.40
C ARG A 94 -8.29 15.40 3.78
N ALA A 95 -7.04 15.84 3.88
CA ALA A 95 -6.46 16.38 5.11
C ALA A 95 -6.87 17.84 5.36
#